data_AF-A0A816PF92-F1
#
_entry.id   AF-A0A816PF92-F1
#
_cell.length_a   1.000
_cell.length_b   1.000
_cell.length_c   1.000
_cell.angle_alpha   90.00
_cell.angle_beta   90.00
_cell.angle_gamma   90.00
#
_symmetry.space_group_name_H-M   'P 1'
#
loop_
_entity.id
_entity.type
_entity.pdbx_description
1 polymer ?
#
loop_
_entity_poly.entity_id
_entity_poly.type
_entity_poly.pdbx_seq_one_letter_code
_entity_poly.pdbx_strand_id
1 'polypeptide(L)'
;STALKELPKFTDDPQQKVTQFIDGVGRIGTFTERNESLLHSIATIKLREAAFNWYDNNKETIRSWRELKQHLLERFKPSLSTAKTQLKERKQHAGETLIAYYDDIIDLCKQVDNNMPLHMIVDYLQDGLRHELKIHVKRQLRAFNDEPTSAIFLKIARDEEELQHEISSEQQPSITPPQPYWMCGCGCLPINAIPTPKIIVRDFSFF
;
A
#
# COMPACT_ATOMS: atom_id res chain seq x y z
N SER A 1 24.83 18.44 -6.04
CA SER A 1 24.07 17.42 -6.79
C SER A 1 22.71 17.21 -6.14
N THR A 2 21.62 17.44 -6.87
CA THR A 2 20.23 17.27 -6.41
C THR A 2 19.95 15.82 -6.00
N ALA A 3 20.52 14.84 -6.70
CA ALA A 3 20.33 13.41 -6.41
C ALA A 3 20.81 12.98 -5.01
N LEU A 4 21.88 13.59 -4.48
CA LEU A 4 22.32 13.33 -3.11
C LEU A 4 21.32 13.86 -2.08
N LYS A 5 20.60 14.95 -2.36
CA LYS A 5 19.57 15.47 -1.45
C LYS A 5 18.35 14.55 -1.41
N GLU A 6 17.96 13.99 -2.56
CA GLU A 6 16.83 13.08 -2.71
C GLU A 6 17.03 11.69 -2.08
N LEU A 7 18.27 11.24 -1.86
CA LEU A 7 18.52 9.95 -1.18
C LEU A 7 18.02 10.03 0.28
N PRO A 8 17.05 9.21 0.69
CA PRO A 8 16.59 9.19 2.08
C PRO A 8 17.72 8.87 3.05
N LYS A 9 17.60 9.41 4.26
CA LYS A 9 18.45 8.99 5.38
C LYS A 9 18.04 7.57 5.79
N PHE A 10 19.01 6.74 6.15
CA PHE A 10 18.77 5.37 6.59
C PHE A 10 18.98 5.24 8.09
N THR A 11 17.96 4.77 8.78
CA THR A 11 17.97 4.39 10.21
C THR A 11 17.79 2.87 10.33
N ASP A 12 17.54 2.37 11.53
CA ASP A 12 17.13 0.98 11.78
C ASP A 12 15.60 0.80 11.84
N ASP A 13 14.85 1.75 11.29
CA ASP A 13 13.39 1.72 11.26
C ASP A 13 12.88 0.47 10.50
N PRO A 14 12.02 -0.37 11.11
CA PRO A 14 11.42 -1.54 10.46
C PRO A 14 10.69 -1.24 9.15
N GLN A 15 10.20 -0.02 8.94
CA GLN A 15 9.55 0.40 7.71
C GLN A 15 10.55 0.70 6.58
N GLN A 16 11.80 1.00 6.91
CA GLN A 16 12.84 1.29 5.92
C GLN A 16 13.51 -0.01 5.46
N LYS A 17 13.36 -0.33 4.17
CA LYS A 17 14.04 -1.48 3.58
C LYS A 17 15.48 -1.12 3.26
N VAL A 18 16.45 -1.79 3.90
CA VAL A 18 17.88 -1.62 3.62
C VAL A 18 18.23 -1.81 2.13
N THR A 19 17.50 -2.69 1.45
CA THR A 19 17.63 -2.93 0.01
C THR A 19 17.30 -1.68 -0.82
N GLN A 20 16.22 -0.97 -0.49
CA GLN A 20 15.84 0.27 -1.19
C GLN A 20 16.88 1.37 -0.98
N PHE A 21 17.46 1.48 0.22
CA PHE A 21 18.56 2.41 0.50
C PHE A 21 19.79 2.09 -0.36
N ILE A 22 20.22 0.83 -0.38
CA ILE A 22 21.36 0.36 -1.18
C ILE A 22 21.13 0.62 -2.66
N ASP A 23 19.93 0.33 -3.18
CA ASP A 23 19.58 0.57 -4.57
C ASP A 23 19.56 2.07 -4.90
N GLY A 24 19.09 2.91 -3.97
CA GLY A 24 19.15 4.37 -4.07
C GLY A 24 20.58 4.88 -4.21
N VAL A 25 21.51 4.39 -3.38
CA VAL A 25 22.95 4.70 -3.48
C VAL A 25 23.50 4.22 -4.84
N GLY A 26 23.15 3.01 -5.27
CA GLY A 26 23.55 2.44 -6.55
C GLY A 26 23.08 3.27 -7.76
N ARG A 27 21.87 3.84 -7.70
CA ARG A 27 21.36 4.76 -8.72
C ARG A 27 22.14 6.07 -8.77
N ILE A 28 22.66 6.57 -7.65
CA ILE A 28 23.58 7.73 -7.67
C ILE A 28 24.92 7.34 -8.28
N GLY A 29 25.32 6.08 -8.11
CA GLY A 29 26.48 5.45 -8.75
C GLY A 29 26.52 5.59 -10.26
N THR A 30 25.37 5.61 -10.94
CA THR A 30 25.32 5.75 -12.41
C THR A 30 25.83 7.11 -12.89
N PHE A 31 25.68 8.17 -12.08
CA PHE A 31 26.16 9.51 -12.38
C PHE A 31 27.63 9.74 -12.00
N THR A 32 28.25 8.77 -11.33
CA THR A 32 29.58 8.89 -10.72
C THR A 32 30.55 7.82 -11.24
N GLU A 33 30.24 7.26 -12.42
CA GLU A 33 31.01 6.15 -13.03
C GLU A 33 31.21 4.97 -12.08
N ARG A 34 30.31 4.80 -11.11
CA ARG A 34 30.37 3.77 -10.06
C ARG A 34 31.66 3.81 -9.25
N ASN A 35 32.17 5.00 -8.96
CA ASN A 35 33.33 5.18 -8.07
C ASN A 35 33.01 4.63 -6.66
N GLU A 36 33.61 3.51 -6.29
CA GLU A 36 33.40 2.79 -5.03
C GLU A 36 33.66 3.68 -3.79
N SER A 37 34.69 4.53 -3.82
CA SER A 37 35.03 5.41 -2.70
C SER A 37 33.98 6.50 -2.50
N LEU A 38 33.46 7.05 -3.60
CA LEU A 38 32.38 8.04 -3.56
C LEU A 38 31.06 7.41 -3.12
N LEU A 39 30.72 6.21 -3.62
CA LEU A 39 29.53 5.48 -3.19
C LEU A 39 29.56 5.15 -1.70
N HIS A 40 30.71 4.70 -1.20
CA HIS A 40 30.94 4.46 0.22
C HIS A 40 30.69 5.74 1.03
N SER A 41 31.27 6.86 0.61
CA SER A 41 31.08 8.16 1.28
C SER A 41 29.64 8.66 1.25
N ILE A 42 28.94 8.48 0.12
CA ILE A 42 27.52 8.84 -0.03
C ILE A 42 26.67 8.04 0.95
N ALA A 43 26.89 6.73 1.03
CA ALA A 43 26.14 5.85 1.91
C ALA A 43 26.35 6.23 3.38
N THR A 44 27.60 6.42 3.81
CA THR A 44 27.93 6.67 5.22
C THR A 44 27.39 8.02 5.71
N ILE A 45 27.42 9.07 4.87
CA ILE A 45 26.84 10.39 5.17
C ILE A 45 25.31 10.33 5.33
N LYS A 46 24.66 9.27 4.85
CA LYS A 46 23.20 9.08 4.91
C LYS A 46 22.73 8.16 6.04
N LEU A 47 23.63 7.42 6.67
CA LEU A 47 23.32 6.64 7.87
C LEU A 47 22.98 7.57 9.05
N ARG A 48 22.00 7.20 9.86
CA ARG A 48 21.58 7.93 11.07
C ARG A 48 21.37 6.96 12.23
N GLU A 49 21.40 7.52 13.44
CA GLU A 49 21.04 6.83 14.69
C GLU A 49 21.73 5.46 14.84
N ALA A 50 20.98 4.39 15.09
CA ALA A 50 21.53 3.05 15.30
C ALA A 50 22.34 2.54 14.10
N ALA A 51 21.94 2.88 12.86
CA ALA A 51 22.68 2.51 11.66
C ALA A 51 24.03 3.23 11.58
N PHE A 52 24.07 4.51 11.96
CA PHE A 52 25.32 5.28 12.03
C PHE A 52 26.23 4.77 13.15
N ASN A 53 25.69 4.55 14.35
CA ASN A 53 26.44 4.04 15.49
C ASN A 53 27.05 2.67 15.20
N TRP A 54 26.30 1.78 14.55
CA TRP A 54 26.82 0.50 14.09
C TRP A 54 27.98 0.68 13.09
N TYR A 55 27.82 1.56 12.11
CA TYR A 55 28.89 1.83 11.14
C TYR A 55 30.15 2.39 11.81
N ASP A 56 30.02 3.37 12.71
CA ASP A 56 31.16 4.00 13.39
C ASP A 56 32.00 2.98 14.18
N ASN A 57 31.35 1.98 14.79
CA ASN A 57 32.00 0.87 15.48
C ASN A 57 32.69 -0.14 14.55
N ASN A 58 32.37 -0.16 13.26
CA ASN A 58 32.88 -1.13 12.27
C ASN A 58 33.66 -0.46 11.13
N LYS A 59 33.89 0.86 11.17
CA LYS A 59 34.49 1.63 10.07
C LYS A 59 35.92 1.23 9.70
N GLU A 60 36.64 0.58 10.61
CA GLU A 60 38.02 0.13 10.37
C GLU A 60 38.08 -1.15 9.52
N THR A 61 37.04 -1.97 9.60
CA THR A 61 36.92 -3.25 8.88
C THR A 61 36.22 -3.07 7.53
N ILE A 62 35.33 -2.08 7.42
CA ILE A 62 34.57 -1.81 6.19
C ILE A 62 35.30 -0.75 5.35
N ARG A 63 35.98 -1.17 4.29
CA ARG A 63 36.86 -0.30 3.49
C ARG A 63 36.34 0.00 2.08
N SER A 64 35.32 -0.71 1.63
CA SER A 64 34.73 -0.56 0.30
C SER A 64 33.21 -0.45 0.34
N TRP A 65 32.62 0.14 -0.70
CA TRP A 65 31.16 0.16 -0.85
C TRP A 65 30.60 -1.25 -0.95
N ARG A 66 31.30 -2.15 -1.65
CA ARG A 66 30.95 -3.58 -1.70
C ARG A 66 30.83 -4.23 -0.31
N GLU A 67 31.81 -4.03 0.57
CA GLU A 67 31.78 -4.57 1.94
C GLU A 67 30.68 -3.92 2.77
N LEU A 68 30.53 -2.59 2.67
CA LEU A 68 29.48 -1.86 3.38
C LEU A 68 28.09 -2.39 2.99
N LYS A 69 27.86 -2.60 1.70
CA LYS A 69 26.61 -3.17 1.17
C LYS A 69 26.34 -4.56 1.78
N GLN A 70 27.34 -5.44 1.80
CA GLN A 70 27.19 -6.77 2.36
C GLN A 70 26.85 -6.72 3.85
N HIS A 71 27.61 -5.94 4.63
CA HIS A 71 27.39 -5.83 6.06
C HIS A 71 26.07 -5.14 6.43
N LEU A 72 25.63 -4.15 5.65
CA LEU A 72 24.30 -3.55 5.81
C LEU A 72 23.19 -4.57 5.59
N LEU A 73 23.32 -5.41 4.55
CA LEU A 73 22.36 -6.48 4.29
C LEU A 73 22.37 -7.52 5.41
N GLU A 74 23.54 -7.96 5.88
CA GLU A 74 23.64 -8.93 6.97
C GLU A 74 23.03 -8.40 8.27
N ARG A 75 23.20 -7.11 8.56
CA ARG A 75 22.77 -6.50 9.83
C ARG A 75 21.30 -6.09 9.86
N PHE A 76 20.81 -5.51 8.78
CA PHE A 76 19.51 -4.82 8.74
C PHE A 76 18.48 -5.50 7.82
N LYS A 77 18.87 -6.53 7.05
CA LYS A 77 17.86 -7.32 6.35
C LYS A 77 17.02 -8.09 7.39
N PRO A 78 15.69 -8.07 7.29
CA PRO A 78 14.86 -8.83 8.22
C PRO A 78 15.22 -10.31 8.16
N SER A 79 15.23 -10.96 9.33
CA SER A 79 15.41 -12.41 9.40
C SER A 79 14.27 -13.11 8.66
N LEU A 80 14.48 -14.35 8.19
CA LEU A 80 13.42 -15.12 7.54
C LEU A 80 12.18 -15.27 8.44
N SER A 81 12.38 -15.43 9.75
CA SER A 81 11.28 -15.50 10.72
C SER A 81 10.51 -14.17 10.78
N THR A 82 11.21 -13.04 10.84
CA THR A 82 10.61 -11.70 10.82
C THR A 82 9.84 -11.47 9.53
N ALA A 83 10.41 -11.79 8.37
CA ALA A 83 9.75 -11.64 7.07
C ALA A 83 8.47 -12.50 6.98
N LYS A 84 8.50 -13.73 7.50
CA LYS A 84 7.30 -14.60 7.57
C LYS A 84 6.21 -14.01 8.46
N THR A 85 6.57 -13.43 9.60
CA THR A 85 5.61 -12.76 10.49
C THR A 85 5.01 -11.53 9.81
N GLN A 86 5.86 -10.67 9.23
CA GLN A 86 5.43 -9.50 8.48
C GLN A 86 4.47 -9.86 7.34
N LEU A 87 4.78 -10.88 6.54
CA LEU A 87 3.92 -11.33 5.45
C LEU A 87 2.54 -11.79 5.95
N LYS A 88 2.47 -12.53 7.06
CA LYS A 88 1.21 -13.00 7.64
C LYS A 88 0.35 -11.86 8.21
N GLU A 89 1.00 -10.88 8.82
CA GLU A 89 0.33 -9.76 9.49
C GLU A 89 -0.01 -8.61 8.53
N ARG A 90 0.57 -8.59 7.33
CA ARG A 90 0.40 -7.49 6.38
C ARG A 90 -1.04 -7.36 5.91
N LYS A 91 -1.67 -6.25 6.28
CA LYS A 91 -2.99 -5.79 5.80
C LYS A 91 -2.84 -4.47 5.06
N GLN A 92 -3.66 -4.23 4.04
CA GLN A 92 -3.75 -2.92 3.38
C GLN A 92 -4.23 -1.88 4.40
N HIS A 93 -3.50 -0.78 4.54
CA HIS A 93 -3.82 0.28 5.50
C HIS A 93 -4.88 1.24 4.96
N ALA A 94 -5.58 1.94 5.87
CA ALA A 94 -6.50 3.00 5.48
C ALA A 94 -5.72 4.14 4.81
N GLY A 95 -6.08 4.48 3.56
CA GLY A 95 -5.38 5.48 2.74
C GLY A 95 -4.18 4.95 1.95
N GLU A 96 -3.82 3.67 2.10
CA GLU A 96 -2.80 3.04 1.27
C GLU A 96 -3.35 2.67 -0.11
N THR A 97 -2.61 3.02 -1.17
CA THR A 97 -2.98 2.63 -2.54
C THR A 97 -2.90 1.12 -2.71
N LEU A 98 -3.79 0.56 -3.53
CA LEU A 98 -3.76 -0.86 -3.88
C LEU A 98 -2.39 -1.31 -4.41
N ILE A 99 -1.69 -0.43 -5.12
CA ILE A 99 -0.40 -0.74 -5.76
C ILE A 99 0.73 -0.82 -4.74
N ALA A 100 0.79 0.14 -3.80
CA ALA A 100 1.76 0.08 -2.72
C ALA A 100 1.60 -1.20 -1.90
N TYR A 101 0.35 -1.56 -1.57
CA TYR A 101 0.03 -2.81 -0.87
C TYR A 101 0.45 -4.05 -1.66
N TYR A 102 0.12 -4.10 -2.95
CA TYR A 102 0.45 -5.21 -3.84
C TYR A 102 1.97 -5.42 -3.92
N ASP A 103 2.72 -4.37 -4.25
CA ASP A 103 4.17 -4.44 -4.42
C ASP A 103 4.86 -4.88 -3.13
N ASP A 104 4.39 -4.41 -1.97
CA ASP A 104 4.90 -4.83 -0.66
C ASP A 104 4.68 -6.32 -0.38
N ILE A 105 3.50 -6.86 -0.69
CA ILE A 105 3.23 -8.30 -0.53
C ILE A 105 4.12 -9.11 -1.47
N ILE A 106 4.28 -8.71 -2.73
CA ILE A 106 5.18 -9.39 -3.67
C ILE A 106 6.62 -9.38 -3.18
N ASP A 107 7.10 -8.25 -2.65
CA ASP A 107 8.44 -8.15 -2.07
C ASP A 107 8.60 -9.06 -0.85
N LEU A 108 7.63 -9.11 0.05
CA LEU A 108 7.65 -9.98 1.22
C LEU A 108 7.61 -11.46 0.83
N CYS A 109 6.80 -11.83 -0.16
CA CYS A 109 6.77 -13.19 -0.70
C CYS A 109 8.15 -13.59 -1.21
N LYS A 110 8.80 -12.76 -2.05
CA LYS A 110 10.16 -13.03 -2.57
C LYS A 110 11.22 -13.12 -1.46
N GLN A 111 11.07 -12.36 -0.38
CA GLN A 111 11.98 -12.43 0.77
C GLN A 111 11.82 -13.74 1.55
N VAL A 112 10.59 -14.25 1.66
CA VAL A 112 10.30 -15.50 2.37
C VAL A 112 10.66 -16.72 1.53
N ASP A 113 10.24 -16.71 0.26
CA ASP A 113 10.51 -17.75 -0.73
C ASP A 113 10.48 -17.15 -2.13
N ASN A 114 11.63 -17.13 -2.80
CA ASN A 114 11.75 -16.58 -4.15
C ASN A 114 10.91 -17.34 -5.19
N ASN A 115 10.54 -18.60 -4.90
CA ASN A 115 9.75 -19.47 -5.77
C ASN A 115 8.38 -19.79 -5.14
N MET A 116 7.83 -18.88 -4.33
CA MET A 116 6.53 -19.07 -3.69
C MET A 116 5.43 -19.39 -4.73
N PRO A 117 4.60 -20.43 -4.51
CA PRO A 117 3.52 -20.77 -5.41
C PRO A 117 2.52 -19.61 -5.62
N LEU A 118 2.00 -19.48 -6.84
CA LEU A 118 1.14 -18.35 -7.23
C LEU A 118 -0.15 -18.27 -6.41
N HIS A 119 -0.82 -19.39 -6.16
CA HIS A 119 -2.01 -19.41 -5.30
C HIS A 119 -1.73 -18.89 -3.89
N MET A 120 -0.58 -19.25 -3.29
CA MET A 120 -0.23 -18.76 -1.95
C MET A 120 -0.04 -17.24 -1.93
N ILE A 121 0.57 -16.68 -2.97
CA ILE A 121 0.72 -15.23 -3.13
C ILE A 121 -0.66 -14.57 -3.20
N VAL A 122 -1.58 -15.16 -3.98
CA VAL A 122 -2.96 -14.66 -4.09
C VAL A 122 -3.70 -14.77 -2.76
N ASP A 123 -3.51 -15.83 -1.98
CA ASP A 123 -4.11 -15.98 -0.65
C ASP A 123 -3.67 -14.84 0.29
N TYR A 124 -2.37 -14.52 0.34
CA TYR A 124 -1.87 -13.39 1.13
C TYR A 124 -2.47 -12.05 0.68
N LEU A 125 -2.52 -11.81 -0.63
CA LEU A 125 -3.12 -10.61 -1.23
C LEU A 125 -4.60 -10.49 -0.88
N GLN A 126 -5.36 -11.57 -1.00
CA GLN A 126 -6.79 -11.59 -0.70
C GLN A 126 -7.08 -11.39 0.80
N ASP A 127 -6.26 -11.99 1.66
CA ASP A 127 -6.50 -11.95 3.10
C ASP A 127 -6.12 -10.63 3.72
N GLY A 128 -5.15 -9.93 3.14
CA GLY A 128 -4.73 -8.60 3.56
C GLY A 128 -5.48 -7.44 2.93
N LEU A 129 -6.23 -7.67 1.85
CA LEU A 129 -6.99 -6.63 1.17
C LEU A 129 -8.02 -5.95 2.10
N ARG A 130 -8.22 -4.64 1.91
CA ARG A 130 -9.21 -3.85 2.67
C ARG A 130 -10.63 -4.38 2.45
N HIS A 131 -11.49 -4.22 3.46
CA HIS A 131 -12.79 -4.88 3.51
C HIS A 131 -13.71 -4.52 2.34
N GLU A 132 -13.65 -3.25 1.91
CA GLU A 132 -14.48 -2.67 0.86
C GLU A 132 -14.28 -3.37 -0.48
N LEU A 133 -13.05 -3.77 -0.80
CA LEU A 133 -12.73 -4.49 -2.04
C LEU A 133 -12.82 -6.02 -1.86
N LYS A 134 -12.53 -6.51 -0.65
CA LYS A 134 -12.25 -7.93 -0.38
C LYS A 134 -13.35 -8.88 -0.84
N ILE A 135 -14.62 -8.56 -0.57
CA ILE A 135 -15.73 -9.46 -0.91
C ILE A 135 -15.89 -9.58 -2.44
N HIS A 136 -15.88 -8.44 -3.15
CA HIS A 136 -16.04 -8.40 -4.60
C HIS A 136 -14.88 -9.09 -5.32
N VAL A 137 -13.64 -8.78 -4.91
CA VAL A 137 -12.44 -9.41 -5.47
C VAL A 137 -12.43 -10.93 -5.23
N LYS A 138 -12.75 -11.39 -4.01
CA LYS A 138 -12.85 -12.84 -3.72
C LYS A 138 -13.93 -13.52 -4.57
N ARG A 139 -15.07 -12.86 -4.81
CA ARG A 139 -16.13 -13.42 -5.67
C ARG A 139 -15.68 -13.57 -7.11
N GLN A 140 -15.03 -12.56 -7.68
CA GLN A 140 -14.54 -12.60 -9.06
C GLN A 140 -13.42 -13.62 -9.25
N LEU A 141 -12.50 -13.75 -8.28
CA LEU A 141 -11.43 -14.76 -8.34
C LEU A 141 -11.96 -16.20 -8.26
N ARG A 142 -13.05 -16.45 -7.52
CA ARG A 142 -13.71 -17.76 -7.48
C ARG A 142 -14.39 -18.13 -8.80
N ALA A 143 -14.77 -17.14 -9.61
CA ALA A 143 -15.37 -17.36 -10.92
C ALA A 143 -14.32 -17.64 -12.01
N PHE A 144 -13.02 -17.49 -11.68
CA PHE A 144 -11.93 -17.85 -12.57
C PHE A 144 -11.77 -19.37 -12.58
N ASN A 145 -11.72 -19.97 -13.78
CA ASN A 145 -11.62 -21.43 -13.93
C ASN A 145 -10.19 -21.96 -13.72
N ASP A 146 -9.18 -21.11 -13.96
CA ASP A 146 -7.75 -21.45 -13.84
C ASP A 146 -7.16 -20.96 -12.51
N GLU A 147 -5.97 -21.46 -12.16
CA GLU A 147 -5.25 -21.00 -10.96
C GLU A 147 -4.99 -19.48 -11.05
N PRO A 148 -5.53 -18.68 -10.11
CA PRO A 148 -5.41 -17.24 -10.18
C PRO A 148 -3.96 -16.83 -9.95
N THR A 149 -3.46 -15.93 -10.78
CA THR A 149 -2.14 -15.33 -10.62
C THR A 149 -2.24 -14.00 -9.89
N SER A 150 -1.13 -13.54 -9.31
CA SER A 150 -1.07 -12.21 -8.68
C SER A 150 -1.40 -11.08 -9.68
N ALA A 151 -1.11 -11.24 -10.96
CA ALA A 151 -1.46 -10.27 -11.99
C ALA A 151 -2.97 -10.21 -12.25
N ILE A 152 -3.65 -11.37 -12.25
CA ILE A 152 -5.11 -11.44 -12.35
C ILE A 152 -5.76 -10.79 -11.12
N PHE A 153 -5.25 -11.09 -9.92
CA PHE A 153 -5.69 -10.41 -8.69
C PHE A 153 -5.60 -8.89 -8.83
N LEU A 154 -4.45 -8.38 -9.28
CA LEU A 154 -4.22 -6.93 -9.38
C LEU A 154 -5.19 -6.27 -10.35
N LYS A 155 -5.46 -6.91 -11.49
CA LYS A 155 -6.43 -6.41 -12.46
C LYS A 155 -7.83 -6.31 -11.84
N ILE A 156 -8.32 -7.41 -11.27
CA ILE A 156 -9.66 -7.47 -10.65
C ILE A 156 -9.80 -6.42 -9.53
N ALA A 157 -8.78 -6.29 -8.68
CA ALA A 157 -8.81 -5.34 -7.57
C ALA A 157 -8.78 -3.87 -8.04
N ARG A 158 -8.07 -3.57 -9.15
CA ARG A 158 -8.08 -2.24 -9.77
C ARG A 158 -9.44 -1.91 -10.36
N ASP A 159 -10.00 -2.84 -11.14
CA ASP A 159 -11.31 -2.65 -11.79
C ASP A 159 -12.39 -2.39 -10.73
N GLU A 160 -12.35 -3.09 -9.60
CA GLU A 160 -13.25 -2.85 -8.46
C GLU A 160 -13.02 -1.49 -7.78
N GLU A 161 -11.76 -1.06 -7.59
CA GLU A 161 -11.42 0.23 -6.99
C GLU A 161 -11.92 1.41 -7.85
N GLU A 162 -11.84 1.27 -9.17
CA GLU A 162 -12.38 2.22 -10.15
C GLU A 162 -13.91 2.32 -10.07
N LEU A 163 -14.61 1.18 -10.08
CA LEU A 163 -16.08 1.13 -9.94
C LEU A 163 -16.58 1.78 -8.65
N GLN A 164 -15.89 1.53 -7.52
CA GLN A 164 -16.26 2.14 -6.24
C GLN A 164 -16.09 3.67 -6.25
N HIS A 165 -15.07 4.16 -6.97
CA HIS A 165 -14.85 5.59 -7.15
C HIS A 165 -15.95 6.23 -8.01
N GLU A 166 -16.34 5.58 -9.11
CA GLU A 166 -17.45 6.04 -9.97
C GLU A 166 -18.77 6.14 -9.20
N ILE A 167 -19.15 5.08 -8.48
CA ILE A 167 -20.37 5.05 -7.65
C ILE A 167 -20.36 6.17 -6.62
N SER A 168 -19.22 6.43 -5.98
CA SER A 168 -19.08 7.50 -4.99
C SER A 168 -19.19 8.89 -5.63
N SER A 169 -18.72 9.06 -6.86
CA SER A 169 -18.79 10.32 -7.61
C SER A 169 -20.22 10.68 -8.05
N GLU A 170 -21.03 9.67 -8.40
CA GLU A 170 -22.42 9.86 -8.82
C GLU A 170 -23.38 10.15 -7.65
N GLN A 171 -22.99 9.79 -6.42
CA GLN A 171 -23.81 9.97 -5.22
C GLN A 171 -23.72 11.36 -4.59
N GLN A 172 -22.98 12.31 -5.15
CA GLN A 172 -23.05 13.71 -4.71
C GLN A 172 -24.43 14.28 -5.05
N PRO A 173 -25.32 14.53 -4.05
CA PRO A 173 -26.58 15.17 -4.32
C PRO A 173 -26.26 16.60 -4.75
N SER A 174 -26.75 17.01 -5.92
CA SER A 174 -26.93 18.43 -6.18
C SER A 174 -27.90 18.95 -5.12
N ILE A 175 -27.36 19.55 -4.05
CA ILE A 175 -28.14 20.35 -3.13
C ILE A 175 -28.45 21.64 -3.87
N THR A 176 -29.35 21.59 -4.84
CA THR A 176 -30.17 22.75 -5.14
C THR A 176 -31.06 22.94 -3.92
N PRO A 177 -30.94 24.07 -3.20
CA PRO A 177 -31.88 24.37 -2.14
C PRO A 177 -33.28 24.32 -2.77
N PRO A 178 -34.26 23.63 -2.15
CA PRO A 178 -35.62 23.67 -2.65
C PRO A 178 -36.03 25.15 -2.71
N GLN A 179 -36.26 25.65 -3.92
CA GLN A 179 -36.79 26.98 -4.14
C GLN A 179 -38.08 27.09 -3.32
N PRO A 180 -38.21 28.10 -2.42
CA PRO A 180 -39.43 28.27 -1.67
C PRO A 180 -40.55 28.55 -2.68
N TYR A 181 -41.46 27.59 -2.82
CA TYR A 181 -42.66 27.70 -3.66
C TYR A 181 -43.69 28.61 -2.98
N TRP A 182 -43.33 29.85 -2.70
CA TRP A 182 -44.27 30.86 -2.21
C TRP A 182 -44.12 32.09 -3.07
N MET A 183 -44.90 32.13 -4.14
CA MET A 183 -45.63 33.31 -4.61
C MET A 183 -46.55 32.88 -5.77
N CYS A 184 -47.63 32.17 -5.43
CA CYS A 184 -48.82 32.20 -6.28
C CYS A 184 -49.59 33.48 -5.91
N GLY A 185 -49.67 34.44 -6.82
CA GLY A 185 -50.32 35.75 -6.62
C GLY A 185 -51.86 35.70 -6.55
N CYS A 186 -52.43 34.59 -6.11
CA CYS A 186 -53.87 34.45 -5.89
C CYS A 186 -54.09 33.94 -4.45
N GLY A 187 -54.70 34.79 -3.61
CA GLY A 187 -54.92 34.55 -2.19
C GLY A 187 -55.92 33.43 -1.88
N CYS A 188 -55.51 32.18 -2.06
CA CYS A 188 -56.24 31.01 -1.60
C CYS A 188 -55.46 30.34 -0.45
N LEU A 189 -56.11 30.24 0.73
CA LEU A 189 -55.63 29.48 1.89
C LEU A 189 -55.52 27.98 1.56
N PRO A 190 -54.51 27.25 2.06
CA PRO A 190 -54.45 25.81 1.85
C PRO A 190 -55.34 25.06 2.85
N ILE A 191 -56.23 24.23 2.29
CA ILE A 191 -57.00 23.20 3.00
C ILE A 191 -56.19 21.90 2.99
N ASN A 192 -55.93 21.39 4.20
CA ASN A 192 -55.72 20.00 4.62
C ASN A 192 -54.50 19.15 4.18
N ALA A 193 -53.99 18.52 5.24
CA ALA A 193 -53.58 17.11 5.36
C ALA A 193 -52.28 16.66 4.68
N ILE A 194 -51.24 16.53 5.50
CA ILE A 194 -50.11 15.63 5.25
C ILE A 194 -50.54 14.23 5.71
N PRO A 195 -50.66 13.21 4.83
CA PRO A 195 -50.63 11.83 5.27
C PRO A 195 -49.17 11.44 5.48
N THR A 196 -48.82 11.07 6.71
CA THR A 196 -47.55 10.43 7.03
C THR A 196 -47.38 9.14 6.23
N PRO A 197 -46.22 8.88 5.59
CA PRO A 197 -45.96 7.57 5.02
C PRO A 197 -45.83 6.53 6.14
N LYS A 198 -46.66 5.49 6.08
CA LYS A 198 -46.53 4.28 6.90
C LYS A 198 -45.19 3.62 6.60
N ILE A 199 -44.30 3.57 7.58
CA ILE A 199 -43.14 2.69 7.58
C ILE A 199 -43.68 1.26 7.71
N ILE A 200 -43.60 0.47 6.65
CA ILE A 200 -43.83 -0.98 6.71
C ILE A 200 -42.49 -1.60 7.11
N VAL A 201 -42.37 -1.96 8.38
CA VAL A 201 -41.32 -2.87 8.86
C VAL A 201 -41.67 -4.25 8.32
N ARG A 202 -40.84 -4.80 7.43
CA ARG A 202 -40.89 -6.23 7.10
C ARG A 202 -40.07 -6.98 8.14
N ASP A 203 -40.77 -7.66 9.04
CA ASP A 203 -40.20 -8.70 9.89
C ASP A 203 -39.58 -9.79 9.00
N PHE A 204 -38.29 -10.04 9.17
CA PHE A 204 -37.64 -11.27 8.74
C PHE A 204 -37.39 -12.12 9.98
N SER A 205 -38.36 -12.99 10.28
CA SER A 205 -38.18 -14.10 11.21
C SER A 205 -37.25 -15.14 10.58
N PHE A 206 -36.12 -15.39 11.23
CA PHE A 206 -35.26 -16.54 10.94
C PHE A 206 -35.89 -17.82 11.52
N PHE A 207 -36.01 -18.84 10.69
CA PHE A 207 -35.98 -20.26 11.07
C PHE A 207 -34.77 -20.90 10.40
#